data_AF-A0A392TN84-F1
#
_entry.id   AF-A0A392TN84-F1
#
_cell.length_a   1.000
_cell.length_b   1.000
_cell.length_c   1.000
_cell.angle_alpha   90.00
_cell.angle_beta   90.00
_cell.angle_gamma   90.00
#
_symmetry.space_group_name_H-M   'P 1'
#
loop_
_entity.id
_entity.type
_entity.pdbx_description
1 polymer ?
#
loop_
_entity_poly.entity_id
_entity_poly.type
_entity_poly.pdbx_seq_one_letter_code
_entity_poly.pdbx_strand_id
1 'polypeptide(L)'
;VFAHGFGTDQSAWQRVLPYFTRNYKVILYDLVCAGSVNPDYFDYRRYTALDAYVDDLLNILDSLHVTRCAYVGHSISAMIGMLASIRR
;
A
#
# COMPACT_ATOMS: atom_id res chain seq x y z
N VAL A 1 -8.19 -2.54 -1.62
CA VAL A 1 -6.94 -2.13 -0.96
C VAL A 1 -6.63 -0.72 -1.41
N PHE A 2 -6.43 0.21 -0.47
CA PHE A 2 -6.11 1.61 -0.76
C PHE A 2 -4.67 1.90 -0.33
N ALA A 3 -3.86 2.39 -1.26
CA ALA A 3 -2.45 2.70 -1.04
C ALA A 3 -2.20 4.18 -1.35
N HIS A 4 -1.74 4.91 -0.35
CA HIS A 4 -1.48 6.35 -0.44
C HIS A 4 -0.23 6.65 -1.29
N GLY A 5 -0.02 7.91 -1.67
CA GLY A 5 1.16 8.31 -2.45
C GLY A 5 2.34 8.75 -1.58
N PHE A 6 3.46 9.09 -2.21
CA PHE A 6 4.60 9.68 -1.51
C PHE A 6 4.21 10.99 -0.79
N GLY A 7 4.74 11.20 0.42
CA GLY A 7 4.49 12.41 1.22
C GLY A 7 3.16 12.44 1.98
N THR A 8 2.39 11.35 1.95
CA THR A 8 1.15 11.19 2.73
C THR A 8 1.19 9.90 3.54
N ASP A 9 0.07 9.56 4.16
CA ASP A 9 -0.21 8.27 4.79
C ASP A 9 -1.65 7.82 4.45
N GLN A 10 -2.12 6.73 5.02
CA GLN A 10 -3.45 6.17 4.81
C GLN A 10 -4.61 7.15 5.08
N SER A 11 -4.40 8.18 5.91
CA SER A 11 -5.42 9.21 6.20
C SER A 11 -5.81 10.02 4.95
N ALA A 12 -4.98 10.02 3.90
CA ALA A 12 -5.30 10.61 2.60
C ALA A 12 -6.65 10.08 2.03
N TRP A 13 -7.06 8.88 2.42
CA TRP A 13 -8.32 8.27 1.98
C TRP A 13 -9.52 8.58 2.86
N GLN A 14 -9.38 9.32 3.97
CA GLN A 14 -10.43 9.51 4.97
C GLN A 14 -11.75 10.01 4.38
N ARG A 15 -11.71 10.90 3.38
CA ARG A 15 -12.92 11.42 2.71
C ARG A 15 -13.50 10.49 1.66
N VAL A 16 -12.74 9.49 1.20
CA VAL A 16 -13.16 8.49 0.21
C VAL A 16 -13.71 7.24 0.90
N LEU A 17 -13.17 6.87 2.07
CA LEU A 17 -13.54 5.67 2.81
C LEU A 17 -15.06 5.46 3.03
N PRO A 18 -15.85 6.48 3.42
CA PRO A 18 -17.29 6.30 3.69
C PRO A 18 -18.08 5.73 2.50
N TYR A 19 -17.60 5.94 1.27
CA TYR A 19 -18.24 5.43 0.05
C TYR A 19 -17.95 3.95 -0.22
N PHE A 20 -16.96 3.35 0.45
CA PHE A 20 -16.54 1.96 0.21
C PHE A 20 -16.78 1.04 1.41
N THR A 21 -16.62 1.53 2.64
CA THR A 21 -16.69 0.70 3.86
C THR A 21 -18.07 0.08 4.09
N ARG A 22 -19.14 0.64 3.50
CA ARG A 22 -20.49 0.06 3.55
C ARG A 22 -20.61 -1.27 2.81
N ASN A 23 -19.84 -1.45 1.73
CA ASN A 23 -20.02 -2.57 0.78
C ASN A 23 -18.78 -3.45 0.63
N TYR A 24 -17.62 -2.99 1.08
CA TYR A 24 -16.35 -3.67 0.89
C TYR A 24 -15.59 -3.76 2.21
N LYS A 25 -14.87 -4.88 2.40
CA LYS A 25 -13.77 -4.92 3.36
C LYS A 25 -12.65 -4.03 2.81
N VAL A 26 -12.41 -2.91 3.48
CA VAL A 26 -11.36 -1.97 3.09
C VAL A 26 -10.09 -2.25 3.89
N ILE A 27 -8.97 -2.36 3.17
CA ILE A 27 -7.62 -2.48 3.73
C ILE A 27 -6.87 -1.21 3.36
N LEU A 28 -6.33 -0.55 4.37
CA LEU A 28 -5.37 0.54 4.24
C LEU A 28 -4.06 0.09 4.88
N TYR A 29 -2.95 0.62 4.39
CA TYR A 29 -1.63 0.45 4.97
C TYR A 29 -0.78 1.67 4.66
N ASP A 30 0.26 1.87 5.44
CA ASP A 30 1.24 2.92 5.22
C ASP A 30 2.49 2.35 4.56
N LEU A 31 3.01 3.07 3.56
CA LEU A 31 4.34 2.80 3.02
C LEU A 31 5.36 2.98 4.14
N VAL A 32 6.42 2.17 4.15
CA VAL A 32 7.48 2.23 5.18
C VAL A 32 8.13 3.61 5.33
N CYS A 33 8.06 4.45 4.29
CA CYS A 33 8.60 5.81 4.28
C CYS A 33 7.60 6.88 4.76
N ALA A 34 6.37 6.51 5.12
CA ALA A 34 5.38 7.44 5.64
C ALA A 34 5.76 7.92 7.04
N GLY A 35 5.43 9.17 7.37
CA GLY A 35 5.75 9.76 8.68
C GLY A 35 5.03 9.09 9.86
N SER A 36 4.01 8.27 9.59
CA SER A 36 3.29 7.45 10.57
C SER A 36 4.02 6.15 10.94
N VAL A 37 5.05 5.74 10.19
CA VAL A 37 5.79 4.49 10.39
C VAL A 37 7.08 4.76 11.18
N ASN A 38 7.49 3.83 12.04
CA ASN A 38 8.76 3.93 12.76
C ASN A 38 9.93 4.00 11.74
N PRO A 39 10.76 5.07 11.75
CA PRO A 39 11.86 5.21 10.81
C PRO A 39 12.91 4.10 10.90
N ASP A 40 13.02 3.39 12.02
CA ASP A 40 13.95 2.27 12.18
C ASP A 40 13.63 1.09 11.23
N TYR A 41 12.42 1.02 10.67
CA TYR A 41 12.04 0.02 9.68
C TYR A 41 12.41 0.41 8.25
N PHE A 42 12.86 1.64 8.02
CA PHE A 42 13.27 2.09 6.69
C PHE A 42 14.74 1.74 6.42
N ASP A 43 14.96 0.66 5.67
CA ASP A 43 16.28 0.29 5.17
C ASP A 43 16.61 1.04 3.87
N TYR A 44 17.53 2.01 3.97
CA TYR A 44 18.01 2.82 2.84
C TYR A 44 18.60 2.01 1.68
N ARG A 45 19.10 0.80 1.92
CA ARG A 45 19.63 -0.07 0.85
C ARG A 45 18.50 -0.80 0.13
N ARG A 46 17.48 -1.23 0.88
CA ARG A 46 16.31 -1.95 0.38
C ARG A 46 15.38 -1.05 -0.44
N TYR A 47 15.03 0.12 0.10
CA TYR A 47 14.04 1.02 -0.51
C TYR A 47 14.64 1.99 -1.55
N THR A 48 15.59 1.49 -2.35
CA THR A 48 16.19 2.22 -3.49
C THR A 48 15.43 2.01 -4.81
N ALA A 49 14.60 0.96 -4.88
CA ALA A 49 13.78 0.62 -6.04
C ALA A 49 12.35 0.28 -5.60
N LEU A 50 11.41 0.26 -6.57
CA LEU A 50 10.00 -0.06 -6.30
C LEU A 50 9.79 -1.51 -5.87
N ASP A 51 10.69 -2.42 -6.25
CA ASP A 51 10.61 -3.85 -5.96
C ASP A 51 10.43 -4.15 -4.47
N ALA A 52 11.10 -3.40 -3.59
CA ALA A 52 10.95 -3.57 -2.14
C ALA A 52 9.55 -3.18 -1.63
N TYR A 53 8.95 -2.13 -2.20
CA TYR A 53 7.58 -1.73 -1.86
C TYR A 53 6.54 -2.71 -2.42
N VAL A 54 6.86 -3.35 -3.56
CA VAL A 54 6.05 -4.45 -4.12
C VAL A 54 6.09 -5.65 -3.19
N ASP A 55 7.26 -6.03 -2.67
CA ASP A 55 7.40 -7.11 -1.71
C ASP A 55 6.58 -6.85 -0.44
N ASP A 56 6.64 -5.62 0.09
CA ASP A 56 5.84 -5.24 1.27
C ASP A 56 4.34 -5.36 1.01
N LEU A 57 3.85 -4.86 -0.13
CA LEU A 57 2.44 -5.00 -0.51
C LEU A 57 2.04 -6.47 -0.57
N LEU A 58 2.81 -7.32 -1.24
CA LEU A 58 2.52 -8.75 -1.34
C LEU A 58 2.52 -9.43 0.04
N ASN A 59 3.50 -9.13 0.89
CA ASN A 59 3.55 -9.63 2.27
C ASN A 59 2.33 -9.21 3.12
N ILE A 60 1.86 -7.96 2.95
CA ILE A 60 0.64 -7.49 3.61
C ILE A 60 -0.58 -8.27 3.10
N LEU A 61 -0.71 -8.47 1.79
CA LEU A 61 -1.83 -9.23 1.23
C LEU A 61 -1.81 -10.69 1.69
N ASP A 62 -0.64 -11.31 1.73
CA ASP A 62 -0.46 -12.70 2.15
C ASP A 62 -0.74 -12.89 3.64
N SER A 63 -0.24 -12.00 4.50
CA SER A 63 -0.52 -12.05 5.95
C SER A 63 -2.02 -11.87 6.25
N LEU A 64 -2.73 -11.09 5.44
CA LEU A 64 -4.18 -10.90 5.53
C LEU A 64 -4.99 -11.94 4.74
N HIS A 65 -4.33 -12.93 4.13
CA HIS A 65 -4.94 -13.99 3.31
C HIS A 65 -5.82 -13.44 2.16
N VAL A 66 -5.42 -12.33 1.56
CA VAL A 66 -6.11 -11.70 0.43
C VAL A 66 -5.57 -12.30 -0.86
N THR A 67 -6.40 -13.07 -1.56
CA THR A 67 -6.02 -13.71 -2.84
C THR A 67 -6.40 -12.90 -4.07
N ARG A 68 -7.43 -12.05 -3.96
CA ARG A 68 -7.88 -11.16 -5.03
C ARG A 68 -8.50 -9.91 -4.41
N CYS A 69 -8.21 -8.74 -4.97
CA CYS A 69 -8.81 -7.50 -4.53
C CYS A 69 -8.90 -6.48 -5.67
N ALA A 70 -9.78 -5.49 -5.52
CA ALA A 70 -9.62 -4.22 -6.22
C ALA A 70 -8.54 -3.41 -5.51
N TYR A 71 -7.54 -2.95 -6.27
CA TYR A 71 -6.43 -2.16 -5.77
C TYR A 71 -6.56 -0.72 -6.27
N VAL A 72 -6.48 0.24 -5.35
CA VAL A 72 -6.52 1.69 -5.62
C VAL A 72 -5.25 2.29 -5.05
N GLY A 73 -4.30 2.62 -5.92
CA GLY A 73 -3.05 3.27 -5.55
C GLY A 73 -2.97 4.69 -6.09
N HIS A 74 -2.46 5.64 -5.31
CA HIS A 74 -2.19 7.00 -5.77
C HIS A 74 -0.72 7.16 -6.21
N SER A 75 -0.49 7.70 -7.41
CA SER A 75 0.85 7.99 -7.96
C SER A 75 1.81 6.79 -7.87
N ILE A 76 2.91 6.88 -7.13
CA ILE A 76 3.90 5.80 -6.95
C ILE A 76 3.26 4.48 -6.51
N SER A 77 2.22 4.52 -5.68
CA SER A 77 1.53 3.32 -5.21
C SER A 77 0.66 2.67 -6.29
N ALA A 78 0.25 3.40 -7.32
CA ALA A 78 -0.36 2.80 -8.52
C ALA A 78 0.67 1.95 -9.27
N MET A 79 1.91 2.45 -9.41
CA MET A 79 3.00 1.71 -10.05
C MET A 79 3.38 0.47 -9.24
N ILE A 80 3.43 0.58 -7.90
CA ILE A 80 3.64 -0.57 -7.00
C ILE A 80 2.56 -1.64 -7.23
N GLY A 81 1.28 -1.25 -7.28
CA GLY A 81 0.17 -2.18 -7.54
C GLY A 81 0.25 -2.86 -8.91
N MET A 82 0.65 -2.10 -9.95
CA MET A 82 0.85 -2.64 -11.29
C MET A 82 1.97 -3.68 -11.33
N LEU A 83 3.12 -3.38 -10.73
CA LEU A 83 4.24 -4.32 -10.63
C LEU A 83 3.87 -5.56 -9.81
N ALA A 84 3.12 -5.39 -8.70
CA ALA A 84 2.62 -6.50 -7.90
C ALA A 84 1.74 -7.46 -8.72
N SER A 85 0.85 -6.92 -9.58
CA SER A 85 -0.04 -7.73 -10.43
C SER A 85 0.67 -8.51 -11.55
N ILE A 86 1.91 -8.15 -11.88
CA ILE A 86 2.72 -8.92 -12.83
C ILE A 86 3.39 -10.10 -12.12
N ARG A 87 3.76 -9.92 -10.84
CA ARG A 87 4.43 -10.96 -10.04
C ARG A 87 3.46 -12.01 -9.49
N ARG A 88 2.19 -11.65 -9.29
CA ARG A 88 1.13 -12.49 -8.72
C ARG A 88 -0.21 -12.16 -9.37
#